data_AF-A0A7K9BU47-F1
#
_entry.id   AF-A0A7K9BU47-F1
#
_cell.length_a   1.000
_cell.length_b   1.000
_cell.length_c   1.000
_cell.angle_alpha   90.00
_cell.angle_beta   90.00
_cell.angle_gamma   90.00
#
_symmetry.space_group_name_H-M   'P 1'
#
loop_
_entity.id
_entity.type
_entity.pdbx_description
1 polymer ?
#
loop_
_entity_poly.entity_id
_entity_poly.type
_entity_poly.pdbx_seq_one_letter_code
_entity_poly.pdbx_strand_id
1 'polypeptide(L)'
;RLPYSKREIPVASGSGFIVSEDGLIVTNAHVVTNKNRVKVELKNGETYEAKIKDVDEKADIALIKIDAQVRGAGGRLLLLLCLALPVLLLGQSADLRPGEFVVAIGSPFSLQNTVTTGIVSTTQRGGKELGLRNSDMDYIQTDAIINV
;
A
#
# COMPACT_ATOMS: atom_id res chain seq x y z
N ARG A 1 -28.00 -15.82 -29.45
CA ARG A 1 -26.81 -15.89 -28.55
C ARG A 1 -26.17 -14.51 -28.56
N LEU A 2 -26.26 -13.76 -27.47
CA LEU A 2 -25.57 -12.45 -27.33
C LEU A 2 -24.12 -12.70 -26.87
N PRO A 3 -23.13 -11.95 -27.38
CA PRO A 3 -21.75 -12.09 -26.94
C PRO A 3 -21.64 -11.57 -25.51
N TYR A 4 -21.05 -12.39 -24.63
CA TYR A 4 -20.68 -11.98 -23.29
C TYR A 4 -19.59 -10.92 -23.42
N SER A 5 -19.96 -9.64 -23.32
CA SER A 5 -19.01 -8.54 -23.14
C SER A 5 -18.32 -8.80 -21.81
N LYS A 6 -17.09 -9.33 -21.88
CA LYS A 6 -16.17 -9.39 -20.76
C LYS A 6 -15.84 -7.93 -20.43
N ARG A 7 -16.65 -7.29 -19.57
CA ARG A 7 -16.30 -5.99 -18.98
C ARG A 7 -14.94 -6.19 -18.34
N GLU A 8 -13.91 -5.60 -18.91
CA GLU A 8 -12.65 -5.39 -18.21
C GLU A 8 -13.00 -4.50 -17.02
N ILE A 9 -13.10 -5.11 -15.84
CA ILE A 9 -13.24 -4.36 -14.61
C ILE A 9 -11.86 -3.70 -14.43
N PRO A 10 -11.76 -2.37 -14.45
CA PRO A 10 -10.48 -1.72 -14.21
C PRO A 10 -9.97 -2.15 -12.84
N VAL A 11 -8.92 -2.96 -12.86
CA VAL A 11 -8.17 -3.35 -11.67
C VAL A 11 -7.42 -2.09 -11.26
N ALA A 12 -7.79 -1.50 -10.12
CA ALA A 12 -6.93 -0.48 -9.53
C ALA A 12 -5.78 -1.23 -8.88
N SER A 13 -4.57 -0.75 -9.13
CA SER A 13 -3.35 -1.24 -8.50
C SER A 13 -2.88 -0.21 -7.51
N GLY A 14 -2.28 -0.67 -6.42
CA GLY A 14 -1.61 0.18 -5.45
C GLY A 14 -0.55 -0.60 -4.71
N SER A 15 0.05 0.05 -3.72
CA SER A 15 1.04 -0.55 -2.83
C SER A 15 0.58 -0.45 -1.38
N GLY A 16 1.17 -1.25 -0.52
CA GLY A 16 0.90 -1.21 0.91
C GLY A 16 2.00 -1.91 1.70
N PHE A 17 2.00 -1.69 3.00
CA PHE A 17 2.98 -2.26 3.91
C PHE A 17 2.28 -3.10 4.97
N ILE A 18 2.82 -4.29 5.23
CA ILE A 18 2.39 -5.12 6.36
C ILE A 18 2.93 -4.46 7.63
N VAL A 19 2.05 -4.10 8.56
CA VAL A 19 2.41 -3.37 9.80
C VAL A 19 2.20 -4.20 11.08
N SER A 20 1.73 -5.44 10.94
CA SER A 20 1.55 -6.37 12.05
C SER A 20 1.76 -7.81 11.59
N GLU A 21 2.31 -8.64 12.47
CA GLU A 21 2.59 -10.07 12.22
C GLU A 21 1.34 -10.88 11.92
N ASP A 22 0.20 -10.43 12.44
CA ASP A 22 -1.07 -11.08 12.17
C ASP A 22 -1.50 -10.89 10.71
N GLY A 23 -0.95 -9.91 9.97
CA GLY A 23 -1.23 -9.64 8.56
C GLY A 23 -2.04 -8.38 8.28
N LEU A 24 -2.03 -7.42 9.22
CA LEU A 24 -2.59 -6.08 8.99
C LEU A 24 -1.72 -5.30 7.99
N ILE A 25 -2.36 -4.65 7.01
CA ILE A 25 -1.71 -3.89 5.96
C ILE A 25 -2.29 -2.49 5.91
N VAL A 26 -1.41 -1.49 5.83
CA VAL A 26 -1.78 -0.09 5.55
C VAL A 26 -1.60 0.17 4.04
N THR A 27 -2.58 0.82 3.44
CA THR A 27 -2.56 1.28 2.04
C THR A 27 -3.36 2.57 1.90
N ASN A 28 -3.46 3.12 0.69
CA ASN A 28 -4.31 4.28 0.44
C ASN A 28 -5.78 3.90 0.32
N ALA A 29 -6.68 4.76 0.79
CA ALA A 29 -8.12 4.53 0.69
C ALA A 29 -8.57 4.39 -0.77
N HIS A 30 -8.12 5.30 -1.64
CA HIS A 30 -8.51 5.31 -3.05
C HIS A 30 -8.13 4.03 -3.81
N VAL A 31 -7.15 3.25 -3.33
CA VAL A 31 -6.74 1.97 -3.92
C VAL A 31 -7.81 0.89 -3.70
N VAL A 32 -8.50 0.93 -2.57
CA VAL A 32 -9.45 -0.11 -2.13
C VAL A 32 -10.91 0.31 -2.24
N THR A 33 -11.20 1.62 -2.34
CA THR A 33 -12.57 2.14 -2.48
C THR A 33 -13.25 1.57 -3.73
N ASN A 34 -14.54 1.22 -3.61
CA ASN A 34 -15.37 0.62 -4.66
C ASN A 34 -14.88 -0.74 -5.20
N LYS A 35 -14.00 -1.45 -4.47
CA LYS A 35 -13.54 -2.79 -4.86
C LYS A 35 -14.32 -3.88 -4.10
N ASN A 36 -14.96 -4.77 -4.86
CA ASN A 36 -15.69 -5.92 -4.29
C ASN A 36 -14.76 -7.01 -3.75
N ARG A 37 -13.51 -7.07 -4.25
CA ARG A 37 -12.48 -8.03 -3.84
C ARG A 37 -11.12 -7.36 -3.89
N VAL A 38 -10.34 -7.49 -2.82
CA VAL A 38 -8.96 -7.03 -2.75
C VAL A 38 -8.05 -8.25 -2.74
N LYS A 39 -7.06 -8.26 -3.64
CA LYS A 39 -5.99 -9.26 -3.66
C LYS A 39 -4.68 -8.58 -3.34
N VAL A 40 -3.88 -9.22 -2.50
CA VAL A 40 -2.54 -8.77 -2.15
C VAL A 40 -1.55 -9.75 -2.75
N GLU A 41 -0.55 -9.24 -3.44
CA GLU A 41 0.60 -10.00 -3.91
C GLU A 41 1.83 -9.53 -3.16
N LEU A 42 2.51 -10.46 -2.48
CA LEU A 42 3.75 -10.18 -1.77
C LEU A 42 4.94 -10.19 -2.73
N LYS A 43 6.06 -9.58 -2.32
CA LYS A 43 7.30 -9.55 -3.13
C LYS A 43 7.84 -10.91 -3.54
N ASN A 44 7.46 -11.99 -2.84
CA ASN A 44 7.86 -13.37 -3.13
C ASN A 44 6.90 -14.07 -4.13
N GLY A 45 5.89 -13.37 -4.65
CA GLY A 45 4.86 -13.87 -5.55
C GLY A 45 3.69 -14.59 -4.87
N GLU A 46 3.67 -14.69 -3.54
CA GLU A 46 2.52 -15.25 -2.83
C GLU A 46 1.33 -14.30 -2.90
N THR A 47 0.15 -14.85 -3.18
CA THR A 47 -1.10 -14.08 -3.30
C THR A 47 -2.08 -14.44 -2.19
N TYR A 48 -2.77 -13.43 -1.67
CA TYR A 48 -3.74 -13.55 -0.58
C TYR A 48 -5.01 -12.78 -0.92
N GLU A 49 -6.16 -13.28 -0.47
CA GLU A 49 -7.37 -12.47 -0.41
C GLU A 49 -7.32 -11.60 0.85
N ALA A 50 -7.64 -10.31 0.69
CA ALA A 50 -7.68 -9.36 1.78
C ALA A 50 -9.10 -8.90 2.09
N LYS A 51 -9.37 -8.70 3.38
CA LYS A 51 -10.60 -8.07 3.88
C LYS A 51 -10.30 -6.63 4.25
N ILE A 52 -11.15 -5.71 3.82
CA ILE A 52 -11.09 -4.31 4.27
C ILE A 52 -11.51 -4.28 5.74
N LYS A 53 -10.73 -3.61 6.59
CA LYS A 53 -10.96 -3.45 8.02
C LYS A 53 -11.47 -2.07 8.36
N ASP A 54 -10.84 -1.05 7.80
CA ASP A 54 -11.21 0.35 8.02
C ASP A 54 -10.78 1.21 6.84
N VAL A 55 -11.46 2.32 6.62
CA VAL A 55 -11.20 3.28 5.53
C VAL A 55 -11.49 4.69 6.02
N ASP A 56 -10.46 5.56 5.98
CA ASP A 56 -10.59 7.00 6.14
C ASP A 56 -10.32 7.68 4.78
N GLU A 57 -11.40 8.07 4.10
CA GLU A 57 -11.31 8.76 2.81
C GLU A 57 -10.75 10.18 2.92
N LYS A 58 -10.87 10.84 4.08
CA LYS A 58 -10.35 12.21 4.27
C LYS A 58 -8.83 12.19 4.39
N ALA A 59 -8.29 11.20 5.11
CA ALA A 59 -6.86 10.98 5.24
C ALA A 59 -6.24 10.22 4.06
N ASP A 60 -7.07 9.64 3.18
CA ASP A 60 -6.70 8.69 2.14
C ASP A 60 -5.92 7.48 2.66
N ILE A 61 -6.36 6.94 3.81
CA ILE A 61 -5.75 5.76 4.47
C ILE A 61 -6.78 4.64 4.58
N ALA A 62 -6.35 3.41 4.30
CA ALA A 62 -7.14 2.21 4.57
C ALA A 62 -6.32 1.12 5.25
N LEU A 63 -7.02 0.34 6.08
CA LEU A 63 -6.51 -0.88 6.69
C LEU A 63 -7.16 -2.08 6.02
N ILE A 64 -6.33 -3.00 5.53
CA ILE A 64 -6.78 -4.30 5.02
C ILE A 64 -6.08 -5.42 5.77
N LYS A 65 -6.64 -6.62 5.72
CA LYS A 65 -6.16 -7.78 6.47
C LYS A 65 -6.09 -9.01 5.58
N ILE A 66 -4.91 -9.62 5.50
CA ILE A 66 -4.71 -10.95 4.93
C ILE A 66 -4.66 -12.01 6.03
N ASP A 67 -4.96 -13.25 5.68
CA ASP A 67 -4.79 -14.41 6.56
C ASP A 67 -3.53 -15.18 6.14
N ALA A 68 -2.45 -15.04 6.93
CA ALA A 68 -1.17 -15.68 6.65
C ALA A 68 -1.21 -17.21 6.81
N GLN A 69 -2.20 -17.75 7.52
CA GLN A 69 -2.37 -19.20 7.70
C GLN A 69 -3.01 -19.85 6.47
N VAL A 70 -3.68 -19.05 5.63
CA VAL A 70 -4.36 -19.50 4.42
C VAL A 70 -3.56 -19.05 3.20
N ARG A 71 -2.60 -19.87 2.77
CA ARG A 71 -1.86 -19.63 1.52
C ARG A 71 -2.83 -19.66 0.31
N GLY A 72 -2.86 -18.59 -0.48
CA GLY A 72 -3.63 -18.53 -1.72
C GLY A 72 -3.07 -19.42 -2.83
N ALA A 73 -3.83 -19.58 -3.91
CA ALA A 73 -3.82 -20.64 -4.92
C ALA A 73 -2.53 -20.87 -5.77
N GLY A 74 -1.35 -20.42 -5.33
CA GLY A 74 -0.04 -20.69 -5.94
C GLY A 74 0.73 -21.76 -5.15
N GLY A 75 0.23 -23.00 -5.17
CA GLY A 75 0.74 -24.11 -4.35
C GLY A 75 2.25 -24.32 -4.41
N ARG A 76 2.94 -23.90 -3.35
CA ARG A 76 4.20 -24.52 -2.91
C ARG A 76 3.98 -25.01 -1.50
N LEU A 77 3.64 -26.29 -1.41
CA LEU A 77 3.61 -27.08 -0.17
C LEU A 77 5.06 -27.24 0.32
N LEU A 78 5.64 -26.17 0.85
CA LEU A 78 6.78 -26.28 1.75
C LEU A 78 6.21 -26.20 3.16
N LEU A 79 5.70 -27.35 3.59
CA LEU A 79 5.28 -27.64 4.95
C LEU A 79 6.46 -27.33 5.91
N LEU A 80 6.17 -26.71 7.06
CA LEU A 80 7.01 -26.55 8.27
C LEU A 80 7.84 -25.28 8.52
N LEU A 81 7.78 -24.23 7.71
CA LEU A 81 8.18 -22.90 8.18
C LEU A 81 6.97 -21.98 8.11
N CYS A 82 6.38 -21.68 9.26
CA CYS A 82 5.47 -20.56 9.44
C CYS A 82 6.27 -19.32 9.03
N LEU A 83 6.21 -18.96 7.74
CA LEU A 83 7.05 -17.91 7.19
C LEU A 83 6.50 -16.60 7.76
N ALA A 84 7.18 -16.05 8.75
CA ALA A 84 6.80 -14.79 9.36
C ALA A 84 6.62 -13.74 8.27
N LEU A 85 5.49 -13.03 8.31
CA LEU A 85 5.26 -11.93 7.38
C LEU A 85 6.35 -10.86 7.56
N PRO A 86 6.86 -10.26 6.47
CA PRO A 86 7.83 -9.18 6.59
C PRO A 86 7.11 -7.90 7.07
N VAL A 87 7.10 -7.69 8.38
CA VAL A 87 6.48 -6.52 9.02
C VAL A 87 7.39 -5.30 8.92
N LEU A 88 6.83 -4.18 8.46
CA LEU A 88 7.45 -2.87 8.52
C LEU A 88 7.27 -2.28 9.93
N LEU A 89 8.39 -1.99 10.59
CA LEU A 89 8.38 -1.25 11.85
C LEU A 89 8.10 0.23 11.57
N LEU A 90 7.13 0.80 12.27
CA LEU A 90 6.78 2.21 12.15
C LEU A 90 7.71 3.07 13.02
N GLY A 91 8.23 4.15 12.45
CA GLY A 91 8.98 5.17 13.15
C GLY A 91 8.09 6.30 13.69
N GLN A 92 8.71 7.28 14.36
CA GLN A 92 8.06 8.51 14.79
C GLN A 92 8.29 9.60 13.73
N SER A 93 7.23 10.03 13.05
CA SER A 93 7.32 11.09 12.03
C SER A 93 7.63 12.47 12.63
N ALA A 94 7.35 12.68 13.92
CA ALA A 94 7.62 13.93 14.64
C ALA A 94 9.13 14.25 14.76
N ASP A 95 9.99 13.23 14.64
CA ASP A 95 11.44 13.39 14.76
C ASP A 95 12.13 13.69 13.42
N LEU A 96 11.39 13.64 12.31
CA LEU A 96 11.94 13.85 10.97
C LEU A 96 12.44 15.28 10.78
N ARG A 97 13.53 15.42 10.04
CA ARG A 97 14.10 16.73 9.68
C ARG A 97 14.33 16.86 8.17
N PRO A 98 14.13 18.06 7.60
CA PRO A 98 14.57 18.34 6.24
C PRO A 98 16.06 17.98 6.04
N GLY A 99 16.37 17.34 4.91
CA GLY A 99 17.70 16.86 4.56
C GLY A 99 18.00 15.40 4.97
N GLU A 100 17.14 14.75 5.76
CA GLU A 100 17.30 13.33 6.07
C GLU A 100 17.05 12.45 4.85
N PHE A 101 17.87 11.41 4.66
CA PHE A 101 17.71 10.46 3.57
C PHE A 101 16.45 9.64 3.73
N VAL A 102 15.74 9.43 2.63
CA VAL A 102 14.54 8.60 2.57
C VAL A 102 14.57 7.68 1.36
N VAL A 103 13.83 6.59 1.47
CA VAL A 103 13.61 5.63 0.40
C VAL A 103 12.11 5.50 0.19
N ALA A 104 11.66 5.65 -1.05
CA ALA A 104 10.29 5.36 -1.44
C ALA A 104 10.23 3.98 -2.10
N ILE A 105 9.25 3.17 -1.67
CA ILE A 105 9.04 1.80 -2.16
C ILE A 105 7.59 1.66 -2.59
N GLY A 106 7.37 1.13 -3.79
CA GLY A 106 6.02 0.88 -4.31
C GLY A 106 6.05 0.02 -5.57
N SER A 107 4.88 -0.30 -6.11
CA SER A 107 4.71 -1.10 -7.33
C SER A 107 3.87 -0.34 -8.35
N PRO A 108 4.47 0.63 -9.07
CA PRO A 108 3.76 1.33 -10.14
C PRO A 108 3.30 0.32 -11.20
N PHE A 109 2.04 0.43 -11.63
CA PHE A 109 1.42 -0.43 -12.65
C PHE A 109 1.39 -1.94 -12.36
N SER A 110 1.46 -2.38 -11.10
CA SER A 110 1.46 -3.80 -10.68
C SER A 110 2.60 -4.67 -11.21
N LEU A 111 3.57 -4.11 -11.95
CA LEU A 111 4.53 -4.93 -12.70
C LEU A 111 5.88 -5.04 -12.01
N GLN A 112 6.29 -4.07 -11.17
CA GLN A 112 7.61 -4.08 -10.54
C GLN A 112 7.65 -3.31 -9.21
N ASN A 113 8.10 -3.98 -8.15
CA ASN A 113 8.47 -3.33 -6.88
C ASN A 113 9.67 -2.41 -7.15
N THR A 114 9.38 -1.11 -7.28
CA THR A 114 10.32 -0.04 -7.53
C THR A 114 10.80 0.54 -6.20
N VAL A 115 12.09 0.84 -6.15
CA VAL A 115 12.74 1.52 -5.03
C VAL A 115 13.43 2.77 -5.57
N THR A 116 13.14 3.93 -4.97
CA THR A 116 13.80 5.20 -5.29
C THR A 116 14.31 5.84 -4.01
N THR A 117 15.33 6.69 -4.12
CA THR A 117 15.95 7.37 -2.98
C THR A 117 15.86 8.88 -3.16
N GLY A 118 15.83 9.60 -2.05
CA GLY A 118 15.84 11.05 -2.01
C GLY A 118 16.11 11.56 -0.59
N ILE A 119 15.68 12.77 -0.33
CA ILE A 119 15.72 13.42 0.99
C ILE A 119 14.33 13.91 1.39
N VAL A 120 14.13 14.15 2.69
CA VAL A 120 13.01 14.94 3.19
C VAL A 120 13.22 16.40 2.76
N SER A 121 12.31 16.94 1.95
CA SER A 121 12.33 18.36 1.55
C SER A 121 11.65 19.25 2.59
N THR A 122 10.52 18.81 3.13
CA THR A 122 9.79 19.48 4.24
C THR A 122 8.93 18.46 4.98
N THR A 123 8.67 18.68 6.27
CA THR A 123 7.88 17.79 7.14
C THR A 123 6.47 18.30 7.41
N GLN A 124 6.16 19.54 7.05
CA GLN A 124 4.91 20.21 7.40
C GLN A 124 4.36 21.01 6.21
N ARG A 125 4.18 20.34 5.07
CA ARG A 125 3.55 20.98 3.91
C ARG A 125 2.04 20.87 4.04
N GLY A 126 1.35 21.98 4.26
CA GLY A 126 -0.10 21.97 4.43
C GLY A 126 -0.83 21.59 3.13
N GLY A 127 -1.91 20.80 3.24
CA GLY A 127 -2.70 20.35 2.08
C GLY A 127 -3.21 21.49 1.17
N LYS A 128 -3.49 22.67 1.75
CA LYS A 128 -3.89 23.87 0.98
C LYS A 128 -2.80 24.36 0.02
N GLU A 129 -1.53 24.27 0.41
CA GLU A 129 -0.39 24.64 -0.45
C GLU A 129 -0.19 23.66 -1.61
N LEU A 130 -0.74 22.45 -1.49
CA LEU A 130 -0.73 21.41 -2.52
C LEU A 130 -1.98 21.47 -3.42
N GLY A 131 -2.89 22.42 -3.19
CA GLY A 131 -4.16 22.49 -3.92
C GLY A 131 -5.15 21.38 -3.54
N LEU A 132 -4.88 20.62 -2.47
CA LEU A 132 -5.77 19.58 -1.95
C LEU A 132 -6.94 20.24 -1.23
N ARG A 133 -8.05 20.40 -1.94
CA ARG A 133 -9.29 20.96 -1.39
C ARG A 133 -9.80 20.03 -0.28
N ASN A 134 -10.07 20.60 0.90
CA ASN A 134 -10.57 19.90 2.10
C ASN A 134 -9.56 19.02 2.85
N SER A 135 -8.26 19.17 2.60
CA SER A 135 -7.23 18.57 3.46
C SER A 135 -6.80 19.55 4.55
N ASP A 136 -7.03 19.16 5.80
CA ASP A 136 -6.47 19.80 7.01
C ASP A 136 -5.20 19.08 7.48
N MET A 137 -4.61 18.26 6.63
CA MET A 137 -3.44 17.44 6.94
C MET A 137 -2.13 18.14 6.56
N ASP A 138 -1.09 17.81 7.31
CA ASP A 138 0.30 18.13 6.98
C ASP A 138 0.95 16.94 6.27
N TYR A 139 1.72 17.24 5.22
CA TYR A 139 2.40 16.25 4.40
C TYR A 139 3.91 16.37 4.52
N ILE A 140 4.57 15.20 4.51
CA ILE A 140 6.01 15.11 4.29
C ILE A 140 6.25 15.16 2.78
N GLN A 141 7.12 16.06 2.35
CA GLN A 141 7.55 16.16 0.97
C GLN A 141 8.94 15.54 0.82
N THR A 142 9.15 14.83 -0.28
CA THR A 142 10.45 14.30 -0.69
C THR A 142 10.69 14.56 -2.17
N ASP A 143 11.97 14.56 -2.57
CA ASP A 143 12.40 14.55 -3.97
C ASP A 143 12.64 13.13 -4.51
N ALA A 144 12.44 12.09 -3.68
CA ALA A 144 12.42 10.71 -4.16
C ALA A 144 11.34 10.56 -5.24
N ILE A 145 11.70 9.93 -6.35
CA ILE A 145 10.77 9.75 -7.48
C ILE A 145 9.65 8.80 -7.05
N ILE A 146 8.41 9.28 -7.11
CA ILE A 146 7.20 8.48 -6.88
C ILE A 146 6.40 8.48 -8.18
N ASN A 147 6.23 7.29 -8.76
CA ASN A 147 5.34 7.11 -9.90
C ASN A 147 3.98 6.63 -9.39
N VAL A 148 2.96 7.43 -9.69
CA VAL A 148 1.56 7.13 -9.41
C VAL A 148 0.89 6.63 -10.68
#